data_AF-A0A822HBN4-F1
#
_entry.id   AF-A0A822HBN4-F1
#
_cell.length_a   1.000
_cell.length_b   1.000
_cell.length_c   1.000
_cell.angle_alpha   90.00
_cell.angle_beta   90.00
_cell.angle_gamma   90.00
#
_symmetry.space_group_name_H-M   'P 1'
#
loop_
_entity.id
_entity.type
_entity.pdbx_description
1 polymer ?
#
loop_
_entity_poly.entity_id
_entity_poly.type
_entity_poly.pdbx_seq_one_letter_code
_entity_poly.pdbx_strand_id
1 'polypeptide(L)'
;VIAPELAELCVYLQNIPIHEKAKAEKPIVFLHESSSLVEDQFLQETKNNPIDFVQQTTQKILRVCPNHLRHDASNPNPIPMWNCGVQMVALNILTEDNNMALCHGKFSDNGNCGYVLKPNYLISTNQTPINPWNPQADYEDPLILTIKIISGQFLPRSKSKLTDVPDPYVKISTHG
;
A
#
# COMPACT_ATOMS: atom_id res chain seq x y z
N VAL A 1 -4.85 -24.55 -19.36
CA VAL A 1 -3.46 -24.84 -19.76
C VAL A 1 -2.85 -23.54 -20.21
N ILE A 2 -1.71 -23.14 -19.63
CA ILE A 2 -0.98 -21.94 -20.04
C ILE A 2 -0.10 -22.33 -21.23
N ALA A 3 -0.08 -21.54 -22.30
CA ALA A 3 0.78 -21.78 -23.45
C ALA A 3 2.27 -21.71 -23.03
N PRO A 4 3.13 -22.65 -23.44
CA PRO A 4 4.55 -22.65 -23.06
C PRO A 4 5.26 -21.33 -23.35
N GLU A 5 4.96 -20.73 -24.50
CA GLU A 5 5.54 -19.46 -24.96
C GLU A 5 5.21 -18.31 -24.01
N LEU A 6 4.05 -18.34 -23.36
CA LEU A 6 3.65 -17.36 -22.36
C LEU A 6 4.27 -17.66 -20.99
N ALA A 7 4.43 -18.93 -20.64
CA ALA A 7 5.05 -19.36 -19.39
C ALA A 7 6.54 -19.01 -19.34
N GLU A 8 7.25 -19.12 -20.47
CA GLU A 8 8.67 -18.77 -20.61
C GLU A 8 8.97 -17.29 -20.33
N LEU A 9 7.98 -16.39 -20.48
CA LEU A 9 8.14 -14.97 -20.15
C LEU A 9 8.13 -14.70 -18.62
N CYS A 10 7.68 -15.67 -17.82
CA CYS A 10 7.52 -15.52 -16.37
C CYS A 10 8.83 -15.88 -15.64
N VAL A 11 9.73 -14.89 -15.52
CA VAL A 11 11.06 -15.11 -14.91
C VAL A 11 11.10 -14.79 -13.41
N TYR A 12 10.62 -13.61 -13.02
CA TYR A 12 10.79 -13.09 -11.64
C TYR A 12 9.49 -12.94 -10.85
N LEU A 13 8.34 -13.13 -11.49
CA LEU A 13 7.02 -12.93 -10.90
C LEU A 13 6.10 -14.12 -11.23
N GLN A 14 6.49 -15.31 -10.77
CA GLN A 14 5.64 -16.48 -10.82
C GLN A 14 4.56 -16.35 -9.76
N ASN A 15 3.31 -16.15 -10.19
CA ASN A 15 2.19 -15.98 -9.26
C ASN A 15 1.80 -17.34 -8.64
N ILE A 16 1.91 -17.43 -7.31
CA ILE A 16 1.57 -18.61 -6.51
C ILE A 16 0.58 -18.21 -5.41
N PRO A 17 -0.47 -19.01 -5.13
CA PRO A 17 -1.35 -18.78 -3.99
C PRO A 17 -0.60 -18.69 -2.66
N ILE A 18 -0.99 -17.73 -1.80
CA ILE A 18 -0.26 -17.43 -0.55
C ILE A 18 -0.21 -18.62 0.44
N HIS A 19 -1.21 -19.50 0.41
CA HIS A 19 -1.36 -20.61 1.37
C HIS A 19 -0.70 -21.93 0.97
N GLU A 20 -0.09 -22.02 -0.21
CA GLU A 20 0.29 -23.34 -0.74
C GLU A 20 1.53 -23.94 -0.04
N LYS A 21 2.33 -23.15 0.71
CA LYS A 21 3.63 -23.58 1.25
C LYS A 21 3.84 -23.45 2.77
N ALA A 22 2.83 -23.07 3.54
CA ALA A 22 2.92 -22.99 5.02
C ALA A 22 3.08 -24.37 5.73
N LYS A 23 3.16 -25.48 4.97
CA LYS A 23 3.26 -26.86 5.50
C LYS A 23 4.67 -27.45 5.49
N ALA A 24 5.71 -26.69 5.15
CA ALA A 24 7.09 -27.19 5.15
C ALA A 24 7.85 -26.74 6.42
N GLU A 25 8.55 -27.67 7.09
CA GLU A 25 9.32 -27.44 8.32
C GLU A 25 10.46 -26.40 8.17
N LYS A 26 10.89 -26.15 6.93
CA LYS A 26 11.71 -25.00 6.53
C LYS A 26 11.18 -24.45 5.22
N PRO A 27 10.59 -23.25 5.17
CA PRO A 27 10.12 -22.69 3.93
C PRO A 27 11.32 -22.35 3.05
N ILE A 28 11.51 -23.10 1.96
CA ILE A 28 12.39 -22.65 0.88
C ILE A 28 11.71 -21.46 0.24
N VAL A 29 12.35 -20.30 0.33
CA VAL A 29 11.83 -19.06 -0.22
C VAL A 29 12.37 -18.90 -1.63
N PHE A 30 11.47 -18.99 -2.61
CA PHE A 30 11.80 -18.75 -4.00
C PHE A 30 11.56 -17.27 -4.30
N LEU A 31 12.63 -16.51 -4.51
CA LEU A 31 12.57 -15.05 -4.72
C LEU A 31 11.85 -14.64 -6.02
N HIS A 32 11.68 -15.59 -6.96
CA HIS A 32 10.92 -15.39 -8.20
C HIS A 32 9.41 -15.60 -8.02
N GLU A 33 8.96 -16.00 -6.83
CA GLU A 33 7.53 -16.17 -6.54
C GLU A 33 6.91 -14.85 -6.06
N SER A 34 5.70 -14.61 -6.54
CA SER A 34 4.84 -13.51 -6.09
C SER A 34 3.46 -14.05 -5.73
N SER A 35 2.69 -13.30 -4.96
CA SER A 35 1.31 -13.66 -4.66
C SER A 35 0.39 -12.46 -4.82
N SER A 36 -0.84 -12.72 -5.26
CA SER A 36 -1.88 -11.70 -5.39
C SER A 36 -3.03 -11.97 -4.42
N LEU A 37 -3.55 -10.91 -3.80
CA LEU A 37 -4.69 -10.92 -2.89
C LEU A 37 -5.73 -9.89 -3.33
N VAL A 38 -6.97 -10.12 -2.96
CA VAL A 38 -8.02 -9.09 -2.95
C VAL A 38 -8.00 -8.38 -1.59
N GLU A 39 -8.40 -7.10 -1.54
CA GLU A 39 -8.37 -6.28 -0.30
C GLU A 39 -9.00 -6.98 0.93
N ASP A 40 -10.09 -7.73 0.78
CA ASP A 40 -10.72 -8.46 1.88
C ASP A 40 -9.86 -9.63 2.38
N GLN A 41 -9.16 -10.32 1.47
CA GLN A 41 -8.22 -11.38 1.83
C GLN A 41 -7.01 -10.79 2.56
N PHE A 42 -6.50 -9.66 2.07
CA PHE A 42 -5.45 -8.92 2.77
C PHE A 42 -5.87 -8.58 4.21
N LEU A 43 -7.09 -8.09 4.42
CA LEU A 43 -7.60 -7.77 5.75
C LEU A 43 -7.72 -9.02 6.64
N GLN A 44 -8.11 -10.17 6.08
CA GLN A 44 -8.19 -11.42 6.83
C GLN A 44 -6.80 -11.94 7.22
N GLU A 45 -5.88 -12.01 6.26
CA GLU A 45 -4.52 -12.51 6.49
C GLU A 45 -3.75 -11.69 7.52
N THR A 46 -3.83 -10.36 7.40
CA THR A 46 -3.10 -9.45 8.29
C THR A 46 -3.72 -9.35 9.68
N LYS A 47 -5.01 -9.69 9.85
CA LYS A 47 -5.63 -9.82 11.18
C LYS A 47 -5.23 -11.13 11.87
N ASN A 48 -5.16 -12.21 11.12
CA ASN A 48 -4.86 -13.54 11.66
C ASN A 48 -3.37 -13.70 12.00
N ASN A 49 -2.48 -13.29 11.08
CA ASN A 49 -1.03 -13.48 11.21
C ASN A 49 -0.24 -12.24 10.74
N PRO A 50 -0.34 -11.09 11.44
CA PRO A 50 0.26 -9.83 10.99
C PRO A 50 1.78 -9.87 10.83
N ILE A 51 2.49 -10.48 11.79
CA ILE A 51 3.96 -10.54 11.83
C ILE A 51 4.47 -11.41 10.68
N ASP A 52 3.89 -12.60 10.50
CA ASP A 52 4.25 -13.52 9.42
C ASP A 52 3.97 -12.90 8.05
N PHE A 53 2.84 -12.18 7.90
CA PHE A 53 2.52 -11.47 6.67
C PHE A 53 3.58 -10.41 6.33
N VAL A 54 3.96 -9.56 7.30
CA VAL A 54 5.02 -8.56 7.10
C VAL A 54 6.33 -9.23 6.72
N GLN A 55 6.71 -10.32 7.40
CA GLN A 55 7.92 -11.09 7.11
C GLN A 55 7.93 -11.61 5.66
N GLN A 56 6.81 -12.11 5.15
CA GLN A 56 6.70 -12.54 3.75
C GLN A 56 6.99 -11.40 2.78
N THR A 57 6.57 -10.16 3.07
CA THR A 57 6.83 -9.00 2.21
C THR A 57 8.32 -8.60 2.16
N THR A 58 9.16 -9.11 3.06
CA THR A 58 10.62 -8.87 3.02
C THR A 58 11.31 -9.76 1.98
N GLN A 59 10.68 -10.87 1.60
CA GLN A 59 11.32 -11.90 0.76
C GLN A 59 10.58 -12.16 -0.56
N LYS A 60 9.27 -11.85 -0.62
CA LYS A 60 8.43 -12.02 -1.80
C LYS A 60 7.71 -10.72 -2.14
N ILE A 61 7.38 -10.58 -3.43
CA ILE A 61 6.54 -9.46 -3.87
C ILE A 61 5.07 -9.85 -3.72
N LEU A 62 4.32 -9.01 -3.01
CA LEU A 62 2.87 -9.14 -2.88
C LEU A 62 2.14 -8.07 -3.67
N ARG A 63 1.04 -8.48 -4.30
CA ARG A 63 0.08 -7.62 -4.96
C ARG A 63 -1.27 -7.67 -4.25
N VAL A 64 -1.85 -6.50 -3.97
CA VAL A 64 -3.23 -6.39 -3.46
C VAL A 64 -4.07 -5.65 -4.49
N CYS A 65 -5.25 -6.19 -4.78
CA CYS A 65 -6.18 -5.66 -5.78
C CYS A 65 -7.46 -5.13 -5.11
N PRO A 66 -8.11 -4.11 -5.71
CA PRO A 66 -9.43 -3.70 -5.30
C PRO A 66 -10.41 -4.88 -5.38
N ASN A 67 -11.40 -4.89 -4.47
CA ASN A 67 -12.48 -5.87 -4.56
C ASN A 67 -13.27 -5.69 -5.86
N HIS A 68 -13.54 -6.77 -6.57
CA HIS A 68 -14.40 -6.81 -7.76
C HIS A 68 -15.83 -6.28 -7.50
N LEU A 69 -16.29 -6.26 -6.24
CA LEU A 69 -17.56 -5.68 -5.83
C LEU A 69 -17.58 -4.15 -5.86
N ARG A 70 -16.43 -3.48 -6.04
CA ARG A 70 -16.34 -2.03 -6.25
C ARG A 70 -16.76 -1.65 -7.67
N HIS A 71 -18.04 -1.84 -7.97
CA HIS A 71 -18.62 -1.56 -9.29
C HIS A 71 -18.53 -0.08 -9.69
N ASP A 72 -18.38 0.81 -8.72
CA ASP A 72 -18.16 2.24 -8.90
C ASP A 72 -16.70 2.62 -9.19
N ALA A 73 -15.81 1.62 -9.31
CA ALA A 73 -14.37 1.79 -9.47
C ALA A 73 -13.69 2.59 -8.34
N SER A 74 -14.32 2.69 -7.16
CA SER A 74 -13.70 3.31 -5.97
C SER A 74 -12.38 2.62 -5.61
N ASN A 75 -11.46 3.35 -4.99
CA ASN A 75 -10.19 2.78 -4.54
C ASN A 75 -10.26 2.31 -3.08
N PRO A 76 -9.61 1.19 -2.72
CA PRO A 76 -9.32 0.90 -1.32
C PRO A 76 -8.30 1.89 -0.74
N ASN A 77 -8.26 2.01 0.59
CA ASN A 77 -7.21 2.76 1.26
C ASN A 77 -5.87 2.00 1.14
N PRO A 78 -4.84 2.58 0.50
CA PRO A 78 -3.56 1.90 0.31
C PRO A 78 -2.67 1.89 1.56
N ILE A 79 -2.93 2.77 2.54
CA ILE A 79 -2.05 2.98 3.70
C ILE A 79 -1.86 1.71 4.53
N PRO A 80 -2.92 0.97 4.95
CA PRO A 80 -2.72 -0.26 5.72
C PRO A 80 -1.92 -1.32 4.96
N MET A 81 -2.05 -1.37 3.63
CA MET A 81 -1.32 -2.32 2.79
C MET A 81 0.17 -1.98 2.74
N TRP A 82 0.52 -0.70 2.58
CA TRP A 82 1.92 -0.26 2.66
C TRP A 82 2.51 -0.42 4.06
N ASN A 83 1.73 -0.22 5.12
CA ASN A 83 2.17 -0.45 6.50
C ASN A 83 2.50 -1.92 6.76
N CYS A 84 1.83 -2.84 6.07
CA CYS A 84 2.14 -4.26 6.09
C CYS A 84 3.28 -4.66 5.13
N GLY A 85 3.90 -3.71 4.43
CA GLY A 85 5.02 -3.95 3.52
C GLY A 85 4.66 -4.39 2.11
N VAL A 86 3.37 -4.41 1.73
CA VAL A 86 2.91 -4.73 0.37
C VAL A 86 3.47 -3.73 -0.63
N GLN A 87 4.12 -4.24 -1.69
CA GLN A 87 4.81 -3.42 -2.68
C GLN A 87 3.88 -3.02 -3.84
N MET A 88 3.04 -3.94 -4.32
CA MET A 88 2.12 -3.69 -5.44
C MET A 88 0.68 -3.49 -4.96
N VAL A 89 0.35 -2.29 -4.49
CA VAL A 89 -1.03 -1.94 -4.15
C VAL A 89 -1.72 -1.37 -5.39
N ALA A 90 -2.60 -2.15 -6.01
CA ALA A 90 -3.28 -1.75 -7.23
C ALA A 90 -4.47 -0.83 -6.92
N LEU A 91 -4.54 0.30 -7.62
CA LEU A 91 -5.65 1.25 -7.57
C LEU A 91 -6.17 1.52 -8.99
N ASN A 92 -7.42 1.92 -9.10
CA ASN A 92 -8.07 2.38 -10.33
C ASN A 92 -7.66 3.82 -10.63
N ILE A 93 -6.68 3.98 -11.53
CA ILE A 93 -6.13 5.28 -12.00
C ILE A 93 -7.21 6.24 -12.52
N LEU A 94 -8.29 5.72 -13.10
CA LEU A 94 -9.38 6.54 -13.63
C LEU A 94 -10.24 7.20 -12.54
N THR A 95 -10.11 6.78 -11.29
CA THR A 95 -10.84 7.32 -10.15
C THR A 95 -9.96 8.29 -9.36
N GLU A 96 -10.14 9.58 -9.58
CA GLU A 96 -9.44 10.66 -8.86
C GLU A 96 -10.04 10.89 -7.45
N ASP A 97 -9.84 9.93 -6.55
CA ASP A 97 -10.27 10.01 -5.15
C ASP A 97 -9.11 10.28 -4.18
N ASN A 98 -9.43 10.41 -2.89
CA ASN A 98 -8.43 10.65 -1.84
C ASN A 98 -7.36 9.55 -1.79
N ASN A 99 -7.71 8.31 -2.11
CA ASN A 99 -6.77 7.18 -2.08
C ASN A 99 -5.78 7.26 -3.26
N MET A 100 -6.25 7.69 -4.43
CA MET A 100 -5.36 8.02 -5.55
C MET A 100 -4.45 9.21 -5.24
N ALA A 101 -4.97 10.24 -4.56
CA ALA A 101 -4.16 11.38 -4.10
C ALA A 101 -3.03 10.94 -3.13
N LEU A 102 -3.30 9.99 -2.22
CA LEU A 102 -2.28 9.40 -1.35
C LEU A 102 -1.23 8.62 -2.16
N CYS A 103 -1.65 7.89 -3.21
CA CYS A 103 -0.75 7.19 -4.13
C CYS A 103 0.19 8.16 -4.84
N HIS A 104 -0.36 9.22 -5.45
CA HIS A 104 0.45 10.27 -6.07
C HIS A 104 1.40 10.93 -5.07
N GLY A 105 0.93 11.25 -3.86
CA GLY A 105 1.76 11.81 -2.80
C GLY A 105 2.94 10.90 -2.46
N LYS A 106 2.70 9.61 -2.20
CA LYS A 106 3.76 8.64 -1.88
C LYS A 106 4.76 8.48 -3.02
N PHE A 107 4.29 8.26 -4.25
CA PHE A 107 5.17 8.01 -5.39
C PHE A 107 5.74 9.28 -6.03
N SER A 108 5.41 10.46 -5.49
CA SER A 108 6.15 11.69 -5.83
C SER A 108 7.56 11.71 -5.25
N ASP A 109 7.77 10.93 -4.19
CA ASP A 109 9.09 10.69 -3.61
C ASP A 109 9.99 9.92 -4.58
N ASN A 110 11.29 9.91 -4.29
CA ASN A 110 12.32 9.25 -5.09
C ASN A 110 12.27 9.65 -6.58
N GLY A 111 12.01 10.93 -6.85
CA GLY A 111 12.04 11.52 -8.19
C GLY A 111 10.93 11.03 -9.12
N ASN A 112 9.76 10.66 -8.60
CA ASN A 112 8.64 10.15 -9.38
C ASN A 112 8.93 8.86 -10.18
N CYS A 113 9.92 8.07 -9.78
CA CYS A 113 10.34 6.89 -10.57
C CYS A 113 9.40 5.68 -10.45
N GLY A 114 8.36 5.76 -9.60
CA GLY A 114 7.43 4.66 -9.34
C GLY A 114 7.92 3.64 -8.30
N TYR A 115 9.11 3.82 -7.73
CA TYR A 115 9.66 2.96 -6.68
C TYR A 115 10.09 3.79 -5.48
N VAL A 116 9.61 3.44 -4.29
CA VAL A 116 9.99 4.09 -3.02
C VAL A 116 10.53 3.00 -2.10
N LEU A 117 11.72 3.22 -1.54
CA LEU A 117 12.34 2.26 -0.62
C LEU A 117 11.46 2.09 0.62
N LYS A 118 11.20 0.84 1.02
CA LYS A 118 10.49 0.58 2.27
C LYS A 118 11.32 1.07 3.47
N PRO A 119 10.69 1.49 4.58
CA PRO A 119 11.41 1.74 5.82
C PRO A 119 12.20 0.51 6.30
N ASN A 120 13.30 0.73 7.04
CA ASN A 120 14.20 -0.35 7.48
C ASN A 120 13.49 -1.48 8.24
N TYR A 121 12.49 -1.15 9.07
CA TYR A 121 11.70 -2.13 9.82
C TYR A 121 10.82 -3.04 8.95
N LEU A 122 10.59 -2.69 7.67
CA LEU A 122 9.89 -3.53 6.68
C LEU A 122 10.85 -4.22 5.67
N ILE A 123 12.16 -4.10 5.88
CA ILE A 123 13.21 -4.71 5.03
C ILE A 123 14.07 -5.67 5.84
N SER A 124 14.37 -5.35 7.11
CA SER A 124 15.29 -6.12 7.93
C SER A 124 14.75 -7.52 8.25
N THR A 125 15.49 -8.55 7.81
CA THR A 125 15.20 -9.95 8.16
C THR A 125 15.73 -10.35 9.53
N ASN A 126 16.56 -9.50 10.14
CA ASN A 126 17.25 -9.78 11.40
C ASN A 126 16.58 -9.09 12.60
N GLN A 127 15.51 -8.33 12.36
CA GLN A 127 14.71 -7.68 13.38
C GLN A 127 13.35 -8.37 13.47
N THR A 128 12.79 -8.41 14.67
CA THR A 128 11.41 -8.88 14.88
C THR A 128 10.47 -7.99 14.05
N PRO A 129 9.65 -8.55 13.14
CA PRO A 129 8.71 -7.75 12.37
C PRO A 129 7.71 -7.06 13.30
N ILE A 130 7.50 -5.76 13.08
CA ILE A 130 6.55 -4.94 13.84
C ILE A 130 5.13 -5.34 13.46
N ASN A 131 4.23 -5.38 14.44
CA ASN A 131 2.81 -5.56 14.16
C ASN A 131 2.22 -4.22 13.64
N PRO A 132 1.84 -4.13 12.35
CA PRO A 132 1.34 -2.88 11.77
C PRO A 132 0.01 -2.42 12.37
N TRP A 133 -0.73 -3.31 13.02
CA TRP A 133 -1.98 -2.98 13.71
C TRP A 133 -1.79 -2.56 15.17
N ASN A 134 -0.59 -2.71 15.72
CA ASN A 134 -0.25 -2.27 17.07
C ASN A 134 1.17 -1.66 17.15
N PRO A 135 1.46 -0.58 16.41
CA PRO A 135 2.80 -0.03 16.30
C PRO A 135 3.33 0.61 17.59
N GLN A 136 2.45 1.03 18.52
CA GLN A 136 2.88 1.70 19.76
C GLN A 136 3.75 0.85 20.68
N ALA A 137 3.71 -0.49 20.56
CA ALA A 137 4.57 -1.36 21.33
C ALA A 137 6.03 -1.32 20.86
N ASP A 138 6.30 -0.86 19.62
CA ASP A 138 7.55 -1.13 18.92
C ASP A 138 8.34 0.14 18.50
N TYR A 139 7.82 1.37 18.73
CA TYR A 139 8.50 2.64 18.41
C TYR A 139 8.88 3.42 19.67
N GLU A 140 10.17 3.70 19.84
CA GLU A 140 10.71 4.36 21.05
C GLU A 140 10.75 5.90 20.96
N ASP A 141 10.64 6.49 19.76
CA ASP A 141 10.84 7.95 19.55
C ASP A 141 9.63 8.66 18.90
N PRO A 142 8.71 9.25 19.69
CA PRO A 142 7.59 10.01 19.14
C PRO A 142 8.01 11.37 18.57
N LEU A 143 7.41 11.77 17.45
CA LEU A 143 7.60 13.10 16.84
C LEU A 143 6.40 14.03 17.11
N ILE A 144 6.67 15.28 17.51
CA ILE A 144 5.64 16.32 17.66
C ILE A 144 5.58 17.16 16.38
N LEU A 145 4.47 17.08 15.66
CA LEU A 145 4.19 17.91 14.48
C LEU A 145 3.21 19.03 14.81
N THR A 146 3.66 20.29 14.70
CA THR A 146 2.78 21.47 14.85
C THR A 146 2.55 22.12 13.49
N ILE A 147 1.28 22.20 13.06
CA ILE A 147 0.89 22.83 11.80
C ILE A 147 0.03 24.06 12.10
N LYS A 148 0.50 25.24 11.70
CA LYS A 148 -0.25 26.51 11.80
C LYS A 148 -0.68 26.95 10.40
N ILE A 149 -1.98 26.99 10.16
CA ILE A 149 -2.54 27.56 8.93
C ILE A 149 -2.54 29.08 9.06
N ILE A 150 -1.87 29.77 8.15
CA ILE A 150 -1.73 31.24 8.19
C ILE A 150 -2.69 31.89 7.19
N SER A 151 -2.66 31.46 5.93
CA SER A 151 -3.45 32.05 4.84
C SER A 151 -3.47 31.12 3.62
N GLY A 152 -4.32 31.41 2.63
CA GLY A 152 -4.29 30.79 1.31
C GLY A 152 -4.25 31.87 0.21
N GLN A 153 -3.53 31.62 -0.88
CA GLN A 153 -3.40 32.53 -2.02
C GLN A 153 -3.83 31.83 -3.30
N PHE A 154 -4.38 32.61 -4.25
CA PHE A 154 -4.75 32.13 -5.58
C PHE A 154 -5.65 30.88 -5.57
N LEU A 155 -6.54 30.77 -4.58
CA LEU A 155 -7.46 29.64 -4.48
C LEU A 155 -8.37 29.58 -5.73
N PRO A 156 -8.47 28.41 -6.39
CA PRO A 156 -9.28 28.28 -7.58
C PRO A 156 -10.76 28.51 -7.23
N ARG A 157 -11.48 29.18 -8.14
CA ARG A 157 -12.93 29.36 -7.99
C ARG A 157 -13.65 28.04 -8.25
N SER A 158 -14.70 27.79 -7.49
CA SER A 158 -15.60 26.67 -7.77
C SER A 158 -16.23 26.86 -9.16
N LYS A 159 -16.43 25.75 -9.89
CA LYS A 159 -16.98 25.76 -11.26
C LYS A 159 -18.46 26.17 -11.33
N SER A 160 -19.13 26.38 -10.19
CA SER A 160 -20.59 26.49 -10.15
C SER A 160 -21.12 27.86 -10.63
N LYS A 161 -20.50 29.00 -10.25
CA LYS A 161 -20.90 30.35 -10.70
C LYS A 161 -19.75 31.36 -10.65
N LEU A 162 -19.58 32.16 -11.72
CA LEU A 162 -18.54 33.21 -11.84
C LEU A 162 -18.62 34.31 -10.78
N THR A 163 -19.81 34.53 -10.21
CA THR A 163 -20.11 35.55 -9.20
C THR A 163 -20.01 35.04 -7.76
N ASP A 164 -19.74 33.74 -7.57
CA ASP A 164 -19.66 33.16 -6.24
C ASP A 164 -18.35 33.54 -5.57
N VAL A 165 -18.42 34.08 -4.36
CA VAL A 165 -17.24 34.36 -3.53
C VAL A 165 -16.91 33.06 -2.80
N PRO A 166 -15.71 32.48 -2.99
CA PRO A 166 -15.35 31.25 -2.29
C PRO A 166 -15.36 31.45 -0.77
N ASP A 167 -15.92 30.49 -0.04
CA ASP A 167 -15.82 30.36 1.42
C ASP A 167 -14.92 29.15 1.75
N PRO A 168 -13.58 29.31 1.69
CA PRO A 168 -12.66 28.20 1.81
C PRO A 168 -12.43 27.80 3.27
N TYR A 169 -12.25 26.51 3.49
CA TYR A 169 -11.70 25.98 4.73
C TYR A 169 -10.53 25.04 4.42
N VAL A 170 -9.67 24.83 5.42
CA VAL A 170 -8.54 23.91 5.31
C VAL A 170 -8.79 22.70 6.21
N LYS A 171 -8.62 21.51 5.65
CA LYS A 171 -8.61 20.25 6.40
C LYS A 171 -7.21 19.68 6.41
N ILE A 172 -6.73 19.32 7.59
CA ILE A 172 -5.46 18.61 7.79
C ILE A 172 -5.80 17.18 8.20
N SER A 173 -5.10 16.22 7.63
CA SER A 173 -5.22 14.80 7.97
C SER A 173 -3.86 14.14 7.93
N THR A 174 -3.57 13.29 8.91
CA THR A 174 -2.40 12.43 8.94
C THR A 174 -2.78 11.02 8.51
N HIS A 175 -1.92 10.40 7.71
CA HIS A 175 -2.10 9.03 7.23
C HIS A 175 -0.82 8.26 7.53
N GLY A 176 -0.96 7.09 8.13
CA GLY A 176 0.15 6.24 8.56
C GLY A 176 -0.35 4.93 9.11
#